data_AF-A0A420J9K9-F1
#
_entry.id   AF-A0A420J9K9-F1
#
_cell.length_a   1.000
_cell.length_b   1.000
_cell.length_c   1.000
_cell.angle_alpha   90.00
_cell.angle_beta   90.00
_cell.angle_gamma   90.00
#
_symmetry.space_group_name_H-M   'P 1'
#
loop_
_entity.id
_entity.type
_entity.pdbx_description
1 polymer ?
#
loop_
_entity_poly.entity_id
_entity_poly.type
_entity_poly.pdbx_seq_one_letter_code
_entity_poly.pdbx_strand_id
1 'polypeptide(L)'
;MGRVDFEEETVILRILQQSNLIMAHSNQRPKVILLDIGGVCVKSPLQAIHDFEEENKIPHGWINYCIDQSKPYGYWHQLERGQHELNKNWFSGWEKELGNPILWNIFWMKRSSKQPPPTPRINPEKLFWSIIDAAHTPDPWMFPALESLKASQRFILIAISNTVILPPPHEKTYNEKSAKLRSFFDIFISSAEIGTRKPDPKIYTHAIELANSFAKKNSQTSRARELSWENGIHPNEVLYLDDIGENLKAGKQAGFSTIMVKPGKSWEAVEELELATGLKLAGNHPKDTSSSQDKIGSSKL
;
A
#
# COMPACT_ATOMS: atom_id res chain seq x y z
N MET A 1 -0.83 39.72 -22.39
CA MET A 1 -1.67 38.61 -22.91
C MET A 1 -0.82 37.36 -22.88
N GLY A 2 -1.20 36.32 -22.13
CA GLY A 2 -0.38 35.09 -22.02
C GLY A 2 -0.44 34.32 -20.69
N ARG A 3 -1.40 34.59 -19.79
CA ARG A 3 -1.59 33.82 -18.54
C ARG A 3 -2.86 32.98 -18.50
N VAL A 4 -3.72 33.07 -19.52
CA VAL A 4 -5.03 32.39 -19.54
C VAL A 4 -4.95 31.00 -20.20
N ASP A 5 -3.99 30.76 -21.10
CA ASP A 5 -3.86 29.48 -21.84
C ASP A 5 -3.45 28.29 -20.96
N PHE A 6 -2.60 28.48 -19.94
CA PHE A 6 -2.02 27.36 -19.18
C PHE A 6 -3.00 26.67 -18.24
N GLU A 7 -3.94 27.43 -17.64
CA GLU A 7 -4.99 26.87 -16.77
C GLU A 7 -6.03 26.12 -17.61
N GLU A 8 -6.44 26.67 -18.75
CA GLU A 8 -7.32 25.98 -19.69
C GLU A 8 -6.67 24.71 -20.24
N GLU A 9 -5.39 24.74 -20.60
CA GLU A 9 -4.65 23.57 -21.08
C GLU A 9 -4.54 22.48 -19.99
N THR A 10 -4.36 22.86 -18.72
CA THR A 10 -4.34 21.93 -17.59
C THR A 10 -5.72 21.32 -17.32
N VAL A 11 -6.79 22.12 -17.42
CA VAL A 11 -8.17 21.65 -17.29
C VAL A 11 -8.53 20.73 -18.45
N ILE A 12 -8.14 21.07 -19.68
CA ILE A 12 -8.33 20.24 -20.87
C ILE A 12 -7.53 18.94 -20.74
N LEU A 13 -6.29 18.97 -20.28
CA LEU A 13 -5.49 17.76 -20.02
C LEU A 13 -6.12 16.89 -18.93
N ARG A 14 -6.68 17.49 -17.86
CA ARG A 14 -7.44 16.75 -16.84
C ARG A 14 -8.72 16.17 -17.40
N ILE A 15 -9.47 16.91 -18.23
CA ILE A 15 -10.68 16.41 -18.89
C ILE A 15 -10.32 15.30 -19.89
N LEU A 16 -9.22 15.42 -20.63
CA LEU A 16 -8.75 14.39 -21.56
C LEU A 16 -8.21 13.17 -20.81
N GLN A 17 -7.53 13.33 -19.67
CA GLN A 17 -7.18 12.23 -18.78
C GLN A 17 -8.41 11.57 -18.18
N GLN A 18 -9.38 12.36 -17.69
CA GLN A 18 -10.66 11.86 -17.19
C GLN A 18 -11.43 11.13 -18.29
N SER A 19 -11.46 11.66 -19.50
CA SER A 19 -12.11 11.05 -20.67
C SER A 19 -11.39 9.77 -21.10
N ASN A 20 -10.06 9.76 -21.10
CA ASN A 20 -9.27 8.57 -21.41
C ASN A 20 -9.36 7.50 -20.31
N LEU A 21 -9.49 7.89 -19.04
CA LEU A 21 -9.78 6.98 -17.93
C LEU A 21 -11.21 6.42 -18.07
N ILE A 22 -12.20 7.27 -18.31
CA ILE A 22 -13.59 6.87 -18.56
C ILE A 22 -13.69 5.93 -19.78
N MET A 23 -12.94 6.19 -20.85
CA MET A 23 -12.91 5.39 -22.08
C MET A 23 -12.05 4.13 -21.97
N ALA A 24 -11.00 4.12 -21.15
CA ALA A 24 -10.24 2.90 -20.83
C ALA A 24 -10.98 2.00 -19.83
N HIS A 25 -11.86 2.59 -19.01
CA HIS A 25 -12.74 1.91 -18.05
C HIS A 25 -14.16 1.66 -18.56
N SER A 26 -14.48 2.00 -19.81
CA SER A 26 -15.71 1.50 -20.45
C SER A 26 -15.52 -0.01 -20.63
N ASN A 27 -16.08 -0.89 -19.78
CA ASN A 27 -17.51 -1.04 -19.61
C ASN A 27 -17.97 -1.67 -18.27
N GLN A 28 -17.13 -1.77 -17.23
CA GLN A 28 -17.55 -2.41 -15.98
C GLN A 28 -16.94 -1.76 -14.73
N ARG A 29 -17.82 -1.24 -13.87
CA ARG A 29 -17.46 -0.79 -12.52
C ARG A 29 -16.89 -1.98 -11.73
N PRO A 30 -15.90 -1.75 -10.84
CA PRO A 30 -15.33 -2.84 -10.07
C PRO A 30 -16.40 -3.50 -9.17
N LYS A 31 -16.31 -4.81 -9.00
CA LYS A 31 -17.07 -5.55 -7.97
C LYS A 31 -16.29 -5.67 -6.68
N VAL A 32 -14.96 -5.67 -6.79
CA VAL A 32 -14.02 -5.82 -5.68
C VAL A 32 -13.09 -4.62 -5.66
N ILE A 33 -12.91 -4.04 -4.47
CA ILE A 33 -11.79 -3.14 -4.18
C ILE A 33 -10.81 -3.91 -3.29
N LEU A 34 -9.64 -4.18 -3.84
CA LEU A 34 -8.55 -4.90 -3.20
C LEU A 34 -7.50 -3.87 -2.77
N LEU A 35 -7.14 -3.82 -1.48
CA LEU A 35 -6.21 -2.81 -0.96
C LEU A 35 -5.07 -3.44 -0.18
N ASP A 36 -3.85 -2.95 -0.39
CA ASP A 36 -2.82 -3.09 0.64
C ASP A 36 -3.20 -2.30 1.90
N ILE A 37 -2.53 -2.62 3.00
CA ILE A 37 -2.67 -1.93 4.27
C ILE A 37 -1.53 -0.94 4.46
N GLY A 38 -0.28 -1.42 4.55
CA GLY A 38 0.88 -0.56 4.74
C GLY A 38 1.10 0.35 3.53
N GLY A 39 1.22 1.66 3.74
CA GLY A 39 1.45 2.64 2.68
C GLY A 39 0.20 3.03 1.88
N VAL A 40 -0.91 2.34 2.09
CA VAL A 40 -2.22 2.64 1.47
C VAL A 40 -3.21 3.11 2.53
N CYS A 41 -3.54 2.24 3.49
CA CYS A 41 -4.52 2.52 4.54
C CYS A 41 -3.90 3.09 5.81
N VAL A 42 -2.62 2.80 6.03
CA VAL A 42 -1.80 3.27 7.16
C VAL A 42 -0.42 3.70 6.66
N LYS A 43 0.39 4.36 7.50
CA LYS A 43 1.74 4.79 7.15
C LYS A 43 2.58 3.62 6.60
N SER A 44 3.37 3.90 5.55
CA SER A 44 4.19 2.87 4.88
C SER A 44 5.32 2.37 5.80
N PRO A 45 5.55 1.04 5.89
CA PRO A 45 6.75 0.47 6.48
C PRO A 45 8.05 1.04 5.90
N LEU A 46 8.05 1.39 4.60
CA LEU A 46 9.22 1.99 3.94
C LEU A 46 9.56 3.36 4.52
N GLN A 47 8.54 4.15 4.88
CA GLN A 47 8.73 5.43 5.55
C GLN A 47 9.24 5.23 6.98
N ALA A 48 8.72 4.26 7.72
CA ALA A 48 9.20 3.96 9.07
C ALA A 48 10.68 3.54 9.07
N ILE A 49 11.10 2.73 8.09
CA ILE A 49 12.51 2.37 7.87
C ILE A 49 13.33 3.63 7.57
N HIS A 50 12.86 4.51 6.71
CA HIS A 50 13.56 5.75 6.38
C HIS A 50 13.77 6.66 7.60
N ASP A 51 12.71 6.87 8.39
CA ASP A 51 12.76 7.66 9.62
C ASP A 51 13.76 7.05 10.61
N PHE A 52 13.75 5.72 10.76
CA PHE A 52 14.73 5.01 11.59
C PHE A 52 16.16 5.19 11.08
N GLU A 53 16.39 5.15 9.77
CA GLU A 53 17.72 5.38 9.20
C GLU A 53 18.23 6.78 9.53
N GLU A 54 17.37 7.80 9.41
CA GLU A 54 17.71 9.19 9.72
C GLU A 54 18.07 9.35 11.20
N GLU A 55 17.20 8.89 12.11
CA GLU A 55 17.39 8.99 13.56
C GLU A 55 18.68 8.31 14.05
N ASN A 56 19.07 7.21 13.42
CA ASN A 56 20.22 6.40 13.82
C ASN A 56 21.46 6.65 12.94
N LYS A 57 21.43 7.68 12.07
CA LYS A 57 22.54 8.07 11.18
C LYS A 57 23.02 6.93 10.28
N ILE A 58 22.08 6.11 9.83
CA ILE A 58 22.31 5.04 8.86
C ILE A 58 22.17 5.62 7.46
N PRO A 59 23.07 5.33 6.52
CA PRO A 59 22.94 5.85 5.16
C PRO A 59 21.63 5.43 4.48
N HIS A 60 20.88 6.42 3.97
CA HIS A 60 19.51 6.23 3.48
C HIS A 60 19.38 5.14 2.41
N GLY A 61 18.37 4.30 2.61
CA GLY A 61 18.00 3.16 1.79
C GLY A 61 18.82 1.90 2.04
N TRP A 62 19.70 1.88 3.05
CA TRP A 62 20.51 0.71 3.38
C TRP A 62 19.66 -0.49 3.79
N ILE A 63 18.72 -0.28 4.72
CA ILE A 63 17.88 -1.35 5.27
C ILE A 63 17.00 -1.93 4.17
N ASN A 64 16.32 -1.07 3.40
CA ASN A 64 15.49 -1.51 2.27
C ASN A 64 16.31 -2.19 1.17
N TYR A 65 17.54 -1.73 0.93
CA TYR A 65 18.45 -2.42 0.01
C TYR A 65 18.80 -3.83 0.51
N CYS A 66 19.18 -3.99 1.79
CA CYS A 66 19.42 -5.31 2.37
C CYS A 66 18.22 -6.24 2.22
N ILE A 67 17.02 -5.76 2.58
CA ILE A 67 15.78 -6.55 2.43
C ILE A 67 15.62 -6.97 0.97
N ASP A 68 15.68 -6.04 0.02
CA ASP A 68 15.51 -6.33 -1.40
C ASP A 68 16.53 -7.33 -1.95
N GLN A 69 17.81 -7.17 -1.61
CA GLN A 69 18.87 -8.07 -2.11
C GLN A 69 18.80 -9.48 -1.52
N SER A 70 18.13 -9.65 -0.37
CA SER A 70 17.88 -10.97 0.21
C SER A 70 16.63 -11.65 -0.34
N LYS A 71 15.89 -11.06 -1.29
CA LYS A 71 14.74 -11.72 -1.93
C LYS A 71 15.13 -13.06 -2.57
N PRO A 72 14.25 -14.08 -2.56
CA PRO A 72 12.99 -14.17 -1.80
C PRO A 72 13.18 -14.83 -0.42
N TYR A 73 14.42 -15.14 -0.02
CA TYR A 73 14.73 -16.00 1.13
C TYR A 73 15.28 -15.24 2.34
N GLY A 74 15.28 -13.91 2.34
CA GLY A 74 15.73 -13.11 3.48
C GLY A 74 14.84 -13.28 4.71
N TYR A 75 15.36 -12.93 5.88
CA TYR A 75 14.66 -13.10 7.16
C TYR A 75 13.29 -12.40 7.16
N TRP A 76 13.22 -11.20 6.59
CA TRP A 76 11.97 -10.46 6.43
C TRP A 76 10.95 -11.19 5.57
N HIS A 77 11.38 -11.72 4.42
CA HIS A 77 10.50 -12.42 3.48
C HIS A 77 9.95 -13.72 4.05
N GLN A 78 10.77 -14.44 4.81
CA GLN A 78 10.36 -15.67 5.46
C GLN A 78 9.40 -15.37 6.63
N LEU A 79 9.64 -14.30 7.39
CA LEU A 79 8.70 -13.82 8.42
C LEU A 79 7.35 -13.44 7.82
N GLU A 80 7.35 -12.73 6.68
CA GLU A 80 6.12 -12.36 5.97
C GLU A 80 5.35 -13.55 5.40
N ARG A 81 5.96 -14.74 5.33
CA ARG A 81 5.31 -15.99 4.94
C ARG A 81 5.00 -16.90 6.13
N GLY A 82 5.15 -16.41 7.36
CA GLY A 82 4.91 -17.21 8.57
C GLY A 82 5.87 -18.39 8.72
N GLN A 83 7.02 -18.37 8.05
CA GLN A 83 8.00 -19.47 8.07
C GLN A 83 8.90 -19.44 9.31
N HIS A 84 8.91 -18.31 10.03
CA HIS A 84 9.63 -18.14 11.28
C HIS A 84 8.75 -17.48 12.33
N GLU A 85 8.95 -17.88 13.58
CA GLU A 85 8.43 -17.18 14.74
C GLU A 85 9.28 -15.93 15.02
N LEU A 86 8.61 -14.82 15.33
CA LEU A 86 9.28 -13.59 15.77
C LEU A 86 9.83 -13.77 17.19
N ASN A 87 11.11 -14.12 17.30
CA ASN A 87 11.79 -14.33 18.57
C ASN A 87 13.26 -13.84 18.51
N LYS A 88 14.00 -14.00 19.61
CA LYS A 88 15.41 -13.56 19.70
C LYS A 88 16.32 -14.17 18.64
N ASN A 89 16.06 -15.42 18.23
CA ASN A 89 16.86 -16.08 17.20
C ASN A 89 16.61 -15.45 15.83
N TRP A 90 15.35 -15.12 15.52
CA TRP A 90 15.01 -14.38 14.30
C TRP A 90 15.69 -13.01 14.27
N PHE A 91 15.60 -12.24 15.37
CA PHE A 91 16.26 -10.92 15.45
C PHE A 91 17.78 -11.01 15.27
N SER A 92 18.44 -11.98 15.91
CA SER A 92 19.89 -12.18 15.74
C SER A 92 20.26 -12.57 14.30
N GLY A 93 19.43 -13.38 13.63
CA GLY A 93 19.61 -13.73 12.24
C GLY A 93 19.46 -12.52 11.30
N TRP A 94 18.42 -11.71 11.51
CA TRP A 94 18.19 -10.50 10.74
C TRP A 94 19.27 -9.43 10.99
N GLU A 95 19.79 -9.31 12.22
CA GLU A 95 20.94 -8.44 12.51
C GLU A 95 22.16 -8.79 11.66
N LYS A 96 22.48 -10.09 11.54
CA LYS A 96 23.59 -10.56 10.70
C LYS A 96 23.37 -10.27 9.23
N GLU A 97 22.13 -10.38 8.75
CA GLU A 97 21.76 -10.02 7.38
C GLU A 97 21.94 -8.51 7.12
N LEU A 98 21.45 -7.67 8.02
CA LEU A 98 21.61 -6.21 7.97
C LEU A 98 23.06 -5.75 8.18
N GLY A 99 23.89 -6.57 8.81
CA GLY A 99 25.32 -6.36 9.02
C GLY A 99 26.22 -6.92 7.93
N ASN A 100 25.68 -7.41 6.81
CA ASN A 100 26.46 -8.09 5.77
C ASN A 100 27.46 -7.14 5.09
N PRO A 101 28.79 -7.35 5.25
CA PRO A 101 29.80 -6.45 4.72
C PRO A 101 29.91 -6.48 3.18
N ILE A 102 29.52 -7.60 2.54
CA ILE A 102 29.53 -7.71 1.08
C ILE A 102 28.44 -6.83 0.50
N LEU A 103 27.21 -6.94 1.01
CA LEU A 103 26.10 -6.09 0.59
C LEU A 103 26.40 -4.62 0.89
N TRP A 104 27.05 -4.32 2.02
CA TRP A 104 27.42 -2.96 2.41
C TRP A 104 28.38 -2.33 1.41
N ASN A 105 29.41 -3.07 1.02
CA ASN A 105 30.37 -2.60 0.02
C ASN A 105 29.69 -2.34 -1.34
N ILE A 106 28.82 -3.25 -1.80
CA ILE A 106 28.08 -3.08 -3.06
C ILE A 106 27.16 -1.85 -3.01
N PHE A 107 26.42 -1.69 -1.90
CA PHE A 107 25.53 -0.55 -1.66
C PHE A 107 26.28 0.79 -1.71
N TRP A 108 27.46 0.84 -1.09
CA TRP A 108 28.28 2.04 -1.01
C TRP A 108 28.95 2.38 -2.34
N MET A 109 29.54 1.39 -3.02
CA MET A 109 30.23 1.61 -4.30
C MET A 109 29.32 2.19 -5.40
N LYS A 110 28.01 1.88 -5.36
CA LYS A 110 27.02 2.47 -6.27
C LYS A 110 26.76 3.96 -6.01
N ARG A 111 27.11 4.47 -4.83
CA ARG A 111 26.85 5.86 -4.38
C ARG A 111 28.11 6.70 -4.29
N SER A 112 29.25 6.08 -4.06
CA SER A 112 30.52 6.78 -3.83
C SER A 112 31.71 5.97 -4.33
N SER A 113 32.70 6.67 -4.88
CA SER A 113 34.01 6.11 -5.20
C SER A 113 34.98 6.08 -4.02
N LYS A 114 34.60 6.64 -2.86
CA LYS A 114 35.43 6.61 -1.63
C LYS A 114 35.32 5.26 -0.92
N GLN A 115 36.30 4.95 -0.09
CA GLN A 115 36.26 3.78 0.79
C GLN A 115 34.97 3.80 1.65
N PRO A 116 34.25 2.66 1.78
CA PRO A 116 33.07 2.58 2.61
C PRO A 116 33.41 2.84 4.08
N PRO A 117 32.57 3.57 4.84
CA PRO A 117 32.70 3.62 6.28
C PRO A 117 32.36 2.23 6.86
N PRO A 118 32.62 1.99 8.16
CA PRO A 118 32.22 0.75 8.82
C PRO A 118 30.72 0.46 8.63
N THR A 119 30.36 -0.82 8.48
CA THR A 119 28.96 -1.24 8.35
C THR A 119 28.13 -0.69 9.52
N PRO A 120 26.96 -0.08 9.26
CA PRO A 120 26.11 0.44 10.31
C PRO A 120 25.72 -0.64 11.32
N ARG A 121 25.79 -0.31 12.62
CA ARG A 121 25.20 -1.16 13.66
C ARG A 121 23.71 -0.84 13.77
N ILE A 122 22.88 -1.85 13.58
CA ILE A 122 21.42 -1.71 13.58
C ILE A 122 20.87 -2.52 14.73
N ASN A 123 19.99 -1.93 15.53
CA ASN A 123 19.18 -2.69 16.49
C ASN A 123 17.92 -3.20 15.77
N PRO A 124 17.86 -4.48 15.38
CA PRO A 124 16.77 -5.03 14.57
C PRO A 124 15.43 -5.04 15.33
N GLU A 125 15.46 -5.22 16.65
CA GLU A 125 14.25 -5.24 17.47
C GLU A 125 13.64 -3.85 17.57
N LYS A 126 14.45 -2.82 17.83
CA LYS A 126 14.00 -1.41 17.83
C LYS A 126 13.44 -1.02 16.46
N LEU A 127 14.13 -1.38 15.38
CA LEU A 127 13.68 -1.16 14.00
C LEU A 127 12.33 -1.83 13.74
N PHE A 128 12.20 -3.11 14.03
CA PHE A 128 10.97 -3.87 13.82
C PHE A 128 9.78 -3.22 14.53
N TRP A 129 9.93 -2.90 15.82
CA TRP A 129 8.84 -2.30 16.58
C TRP A 129 8.49 -0.88 16.12
N SER A 130 9.44 -0.12 15.58
CA SER A 130 9.14 1.18 14.94
C SER A 130 8.30 1.03 13.67
N ILE A 131 8.51 -0.05 12.90
CA ILE A 131 7.70 -0.37 11.71
C ILE A 131 6.27 -0.74 12.14
N ILE A 132 6.13 -1.60 13.15
CA ILE A 132 4.82 -2.00 13.69
C ILE A 132 4.07 -0.78 14.25
N ASP A 133 4.75 0.10 14.98
CA ASP A 133 4.12 1.30 15.55
C ASP A 133 3.65 2.27 14.46
N ALA A 134 4.45 2.48 13.42
CA ALA A 134 4.05 3.30 12.28
C ALA A 134 2.77 2.78 11.60
N ALA A 135 2.61 1.45 11.49
CA ALA A 135 1.43 0.82 10.90
C ALA A 135 0.13 1.06 11.69
N HIS A 136 0.19 1.63 12.89
CA HIS A 136 -0.98 2.08 13.65
C HIS A 136 -1.50 3.45 13.25
N THR A 137 -0.78 4.19 12.39
CA THR A 137 -1.15 5.54 11.98
C THR A 137 -1.97 5.48 10.69
N PRO A 138 -3.27 5.79 10.72
CA PRO A 138 -4.11 5.80 9.52
C PRO A 138 -3.64 6.81 8.48
N ASP A 139 -3.76 6.47 7.21
CA ASP A 139 -3.59 7.44 6.13
C ASP A 139 -4.75 8.44 6.15
N PRO A 140 -4.49 9.75 6.10
CA PRO A 140 -5.53 10.77 6.26
C PRO A 140 -6.54 10.80 5.11
N TRP A 141 -6.22 10.30 3.92
CA TRP A 141 -7.11 10.33 2.76
C TRP A 141 -7.80 8.99 2.54
N MET A 142 -7.05 7.90 2.64
CA MET A 142 -7.55 6.55 2.37
C MET A 142 -8.43 6.02 3.50
N PHE A 143 -8.18 6.40 4.77
CA PHE A 143 -9.00 5.92 5.88
C PHE A 143 -10.46 6.44 5.80
N PRO A 144 -10.74 7.74 5.57
CA PRO A 144 -12.10 8.21 5.30
C PRO A 144 -12.71 7.66 4.00
N ALA A 145 -11.88 7.41 2.98
CA ALA A 145 -12.32 6.76 1.76
C ALA A 145 -12.83 5.33 2.04
N LEU A 146 -12.12 4.57 2.89
CA LEU A 146 -12.55 3.25 3.35
C LEU A 146 -13.86 3.31 4.14
N GLU A 147 -14.04 4.30 5.02
CA GLU A 147 -15.30 4.52 5.74
C GLU A 147 -16.46 4.72 4.76
N SER A 148 -16.25 5.55 3.74
CA SER A 148 -17.25 5.84 2.70
C SER A 148 -17.53 4.62 1.80
N LEU A 149 -16.49 3.87 1.42
CA LEU A 149 -16.63 2.62 0.68
C LEU A 149 -17.43 1.58 1.48
N LYS A 150 -17.12 1.40 2.77
CA LYS A 150 -17.87 0.46 3.62
C LYS A 150 -19.30 0.90 3.82
N ALA A 151 -19.55 2.19 4.05
CA ALA A 151 -20.89 2.75 4.22
C ALA A 151 -21.75 2.57 2.95
N SER A 152 -21.14 2.64 1.76
CA SER A 152 -21.85 2.41 0.50
C SER A 152 -22.45 1.00 0.39
N GLN A 153 -21.88 0.03 1.11
CA GLN A 153 -22.25 -1.39 1.04
C GLN A 153 -22.27 -1.94 -0.40
N ARG A 154 -21.53 -1.36 -1.34
CA ARG A 154 -21.65 -1.70 -2.77
C ARG A 154 -20.63 -2.74 -3.24
N PHE A 155 -19.40 -2.63 -2.77
CA PHE A 155 -18.27 -3.45 -3.22
C PHE A 155 -17.91 -4.54 -2.21
N ILE A 156 -17.21 -5.60 -2.66
CA ILE A 156 -16.46 -6.48 -1.76
C ILE A 156 -15.15 -5.78 -1.43
N LEU A 157 -14.92 -5.49 -0.15
CA LEU A 157 -13.67 -4.87 0.30
C LEU A 157 -12.72 -5.95 0.81
N ILE A 158 -11.56 -6.07 0.18
CA ILE A 158 -10.55 -7.08 0.51
C ILE A 158 -9.25 -6.38 0.89
N ALA A 159 -8.71 -6.71 2.07
CA ALA A 159 -7.34 -6.37 2.43
C ALA A 159 -6.38 -7.47 1.96
N ILE A 160 -5.27 -7.10 1.33
CA ILE A 160 -4.18 -8.00 0.92
C ILE A 160 -2.84 -7.42 1.32
N SER A 161 -2.26 -7.94 2.40
CA SER A 161 -1.05 -7.35 2.95
C SER A 161 0.03 -8.37 3.24
N ASN A 162 1.27 -7.93 3.04
CA ASN A 162 2.44 -8.66 3.51
C ASN A 162 2.57 -8.40 5.01
N THR A 163 2.02 -9.30 5.82
CA THR A 163 1.90 -9.21 7.29
C THR A 163 2.90 -10.13 7.97
N VAL A 164 2.98 -10.05 9.31
CA VAL A 164 3.78 -10.94 10.15
C VAL A 164 2.93 -11.51 11.28
N ILE A 165 3.27 -12.70 11.78
CA ILE A 165 2.65 -13.25 12.99
C ILE A 165 3.43 -12.72 14.19
N LEU A 166 2.75 -11.93 15.01
CA LEU A 166 3.33 -11.36 16.22
C LEU A 166 3.16 -12.37 17.40
N PRO A 167 4.06 -12.42 18.41
CA PRO A 167 3.99 -13.33 19.56
C PRO A 167 3.12 -12.80 20.73
N PRO A 168 2.26 -13.59 21.40
CA PRO A 168 1.54 -13.15 22.61
C PRO A 168 2.53 -12.75 23.73
N PRO A 169 2.23 -11.78 24.64
CA PRO A 169 0.96 -11.09 24.89
C PRO A 169 0.87 -9.74 24.14
N HIS A 170 -0.11 -9.64 23.24
CA HIS A 170 -0.31 -8.53 22.30
C HIS A 170 -0.94 -7.26 22.86
N GLU A 171 -0.72 -6.93 24.13
CA GLU A 171 -1.25 -5.69 24.71
C GLU A 171 -0.63 -4.42 24.09
N LYS A 172 0.47 -4.54 23.33
CA LYS A 172 1.06 -3.42 22.58
C LYS A 172 0.60 -3.31 21.11
N THR A 173 -0.20 -4.24 20.62
CA THR A 173 -0.58 -4.39 19.19
C THR A 173 -2.08 -4.48 18.97
N TYR A 174 -2.88 -4.68 20.02
CA TYR A 174 -4.29 -4.33 19.98
C TYR A 174 -4.45 -2.82 20.12
N ASN A 175 -4.70 -2.17 18.98
CA ASN A 175 -5.12 -0.78 18.93
C ASN A 175 -6.55 -0.74 18.40
N GLU A 176 -7.43 0.00 19.07
CA GLU A 176 -8.79 0.26 18.59
C GLU A 176 -8.81 0.75 17.14
N LYS A 177 -7.80 1.52 16.72
CA LYS A 177 -7.63 1.97 15.33
C LYS A 177 -7.39 0.80 14.37
N SER A 178 -6.55 -0.17 14.73
CA SER A 178 -6.30 -1.37 13.93
C SER A 178 -7.54 -2.26 13.85
N ALA A 179 -8.27 -2.40 14.96
CA ALA A 179 -9.55 -3.11 14.99
C ALA A 179 -10.61 -2.42 14.12
N LYS A 180 -10.71 -1.09 14.20
CA LYS A 180 -11.59 -0.28 13.36
C LYS A 180 -11.23 -0.43 11.88
N LEU A 181 -9.96 -0.29 11.52
CA LEU A 181 -9.49 -0.49 10.14
C LEU A 181 -9.90 -1.87 9.61
N ARG A 182 -9.61 -2.92 10.39
CA ARG A 182 -9.97 -4.30 10.04
C ARG A 182 -11.47 -4.46 9.77
N SER A 183 -12.32 -3.78 10.55
CA SER A 183 -13.79 -3.90 10.43
C SER A 183 -14.37 -3.40 9.10
N PHE A 184 -13.62 -2.59 8.34
CA PHE A 184 -14.06 -2.14 7.02
C PHE A 184 -14.02 -3.25 5.98
N PHE A 185 -13.12 -4.21 6.13
CA PHE A 185 -12.92 -5.25 5.13
C PHE A 185 -13.89 -6.42 5.32
N ASP A 186 -14.41 -6.93 4.21
CA ASP A 186 -15.22 -8.15 4.19
C ASP A 186 -14.32 -9.40 4.23
N ILE A 187 -13.11 -9.29 3.68
CA ILE A 187 -12.10 -10.34 3.61
C ILE A 187 -10.74 -9.73 3.96
N PHE A 188 -9.94 -10.45 4.76
CA PHE A 188 -8.60 -10.04 5.12
C PHE A 188 -7.62 -11.15 4.78
N ILE A 189 -6.65 -10.86 3.91
CA ILE A 189 -5.62 -11.81 3.45
C ILE A 189 -4.29 -11.39 4.08
N SER A 190 -3.85 -12.21 5.02
CA SER A 190 -2.60 -12.06 5.77
C SER A 190 -1.55 -13.01 5.19
N SER A 191 -0.50 -12.46 4.56
CA SER A 191 0.54 -13.28 3.88
C SER A 191 1.16 -14.33 4.80
N ALA A 192 1.36 -13.99 6.08
CA ALA A 192 1.97 -14.89 7.04
C ALA A 192 1.03 -16.03 7.46
N GLU A 193 -0.29 -15.82 7.44
CA GLU A 193 -1.27 -16.87 7.75
C GLU A 193 -1.44 -17.86 6.60
N ILE A 194 -1.33 -17.39 5.35
CA ILE A 194 -1.52 -18.23 4.16
C ILE A 194 -0.21 -18.78 3.57
N GLY A 195 0.94 -18.36 4.08
CA GLY A 195 2.25 -18.86 3.66
C GLY A 195 2.76 -18.36 2.31
N THR A 196 2.16 -17.31 1.74
CA THR A 196 2.58 -16.68 0.48
C THR A 196 2.50 -15.16 0.60
N ARG A 197 3.31 -14.43 -0.18
CA ARG A 197 3.41 -12.97 -0.11
C ARG A 197 3.31 -12.36 -1.51
N LYS A 198 2.85 -11.11 -1.60
CA LYS A 198 3.01 -10.31 -2.82
C LYS A 198 4.51 -10.17 -3.12
N PRO A 199 4.97 -10.30 -4.38
CA PRO A 199 4.19 -10.37 -5.63
C PRO A 199 3.96 -11.81 -6.18
N ASP A 200 4.00 -12.86 -5.36
CA ASP A 200 3.75 -14.25 -5.81
C ASP A 200 2.34 -14.36 -6.45
N PRO A 201 2.19 -14.85 -7.69
CA PRO A 201 0.88 -15.00 -8.35
C PRO A 201 -0.19 -15.71 -7.51
N LYS A 202 0.22 -16.65 -6.65
CA LYS A 202 -0.70 -17.44 -5.81
C LYS A 202 -1.56 -16.59 -4.89
N ILE A 203 -1.05 -15.47 -4.37
CA ILE A 203 -1.83 -14.62 -3.47
C ILE A 203 -2.97 -13.92 -4.19
N TYR A 204 -2.77 -13.54 -5.45
CA TYR A 204 -3.78 -12.90 -6.29
C TYR A 204 -4.85 -13.90 -6.74
N THR A 205 -4.45 -15.12 -7.10
CA THR A 205 -5.40 -16.22 -7.35
C THR A 205 -6.26 -16.50 -6.13
N HIS A 206 -5.64 -16.57 -4.94
CA HIS A 206 -6.37 -16.80 -3.70
C HIS A 206 -7.35 -15.67 -3.38
N ALA A 207 -7.00 -14.41 -3.67
CA ALA A 207 -7.91 -13.28 -3.50
C ALA A 207 -9.19 -13.43 -4.36
N ILE A 208 -9.07 -13.92 -5.60
CA ILE A 208 -10.22 -14.18 -6.48
C ILE A 208 -11.07 -15.35 -5.97
N GLU A 209 -10.45 -16.43 -5.47
CA GLU A 209 -11.17 -17.56 -4.88
C GLU A 209 -11.99 -17.13 -3.65
N LEU A 210 -11.40 -16.31 -2.78
CA LEU A 210 -12.07 -15.76 -1.61
C LEU A 210 -13.19 -14.79 -2.01
N ALA A 211 -12.97 -13.92 -2.99
CA ALA A 211 -13.98 -13.01 -3.51
C ALA A 211 -15.20 -13.78 -4.07
N ASN A 212 -14.97 -14.82 -4.88
CA ASN A 212 -16.03 -15.68 -5.41
C ASN A 212 -16.77 -16.45 -4.30
N SER A 213 -16.03 -16.96 -3.32
CA SER A 213 -16.62 -17.64 -2.15
C SER A 213 -17.51 -16.70 -1.33
N PHE A 214 -17.05 -15.46 -1.11
CA PHE A 214 -17.82 -14.43 -0.44
C PHE A 214 -19.06 -14.04 -1.24
N ALA A 215 -18.92 -13.82 -2.55
CA ALA A 215 -20.00 -13.49 -3.46
C ALA A 215 -21.12 -14.54 -3.42
N LYS A 216 -20.76 -15.83 -3.50
CA LYS A 216 -21.72 -16.94 -3.43
C LYS A 216 -22.48 -16.97 -2.12
N LYS A 217 -21.78 -16.84 -0.98
CA LYS A 217 -22.37 -16.83 0.37
C LYS A 217 -23.34 -15.65 0.58
N ASN A 218 -23.11 -14.54 -0.12
CA ASN A 218 -23.87 -13.31 0.03
C ASN A 218 -24.78 -12.99 -1.16
N SER A 219 -25.05 -13.97 -2.03
CA SER A 219 -25.83 -13.81 -3.27
C SER A 219 -27.22 -13.22 -3.09
N GLN A 220 -27.81 -13.31 -1.90
CA GLN A 220 -29.14 -12.77 -1.60
C GLN A 220 -29.14 -11.30 -1.15
N THR A 221 -27.97 -10.72 -0.90
CA THR A 221 -27.86 -9.31 -0.49
C THR A 221 -28.20 -8.36 -1.63
N SER A 222 -28.67 -7.15 -1.30
CA SER A 222 -28.95 -6.11 -2.30
C SER A 222 -27.72 -5.78 -3.14
N ARG A 223 -26.55 -5.68 -2.50
CA ARG A 223 -25.26 -5.40 -3.16
C ARG A 223 -24.82 -6.48 -4.14
N ALA A 224 -25.11 -7.74 -3.81
CA ALA A 224 -24.81 -8.85 -4.71
C ALA A 224 -25.63 -8.77 -6.00
N ARG A 225 -26.91 -8.41 -5.89
CA ARG A 225 -27.80 -8.24 -7.05
C ARG A 225 -27.44 -7.02 -7.89
N GLU A 226 -27.08 -5.91 -7.24
CA GLU A 226 -26.72 -4.65 -7.92
C GLU A 226 -25.51 -4.83 -8.84
N LEU A 227 -24.52 -5.60 -8.41
CA LEU A 227 -23.29 -5.85 -9.15
C LEU A 227 -23.23 -7.26 -9.75
N SER A 228 -24.37 -7.95 -9.90
CA SER A 228 -24.49 -9.27 -10.53
C SER A 228 -23.43 -10.29 -10.09
N TRP A 229 -23.28 -10.47 -8.78
CA TRP A 229 -22.32 -11.41 -8.18
C TRP A 229 -22.63 -12.87 -8.48
N GLU A 230 -23.87 -13.18 -8.90
CA GLU A 230 -24.27 -14.50 -9.37
C GLU A 230 -23.45 -15.00 -10.57
N ASN A 231 -22.89 -14.08 -11.36
CA ASN A 231 -22.01 -14.40 -12.50
C ASN A 231 -20.57 -14.71 -12.07
N GLY A 232 -20.28 -14.63 -10.77
CA GLY A 232 -18.92 -14.70 -10.24
C GLY A 232 -18.19 -13.35 -10.30
N ILE A 233 -16.97 -13.38 -9.78
CA ILE A 233 -16.03 -12.27 -9.77
C ILE A 233 -14.90 -12.61 -10.73
N HIS A 234 -14.75 -11.82 -11.79
CA HIS A 234 -13.67 -11.95 -12.75
C HIS A 234 -12.49 -11.03 -12.42
N PRO A 235 -11.24 -11.37 -12.81
CA PRO A 235 -10.08 -10.54 -12.49
C PRO A 235 -10.18 -9.08 -12.96
N ASN A 236 -10.75 -8.84 -14.15
CA ASN A 236 -10.94 -7.49 -14.70
C ASN A 236 -11.97 -6.65 -13.92
N GLU A 237 -12.71 -7.25 -12.99
CA GLU A 237 -13.68 -6.59 -12.10
C GLU A 237 -13.07 -6.26 -10.71
N VAL A 238 -11.76 -6.49 -10.55
CA VAL A 238 -10.99 -6.13 -9.36
C VAL A 238 -10.21 -4.85 -9.62
N LEU A 239 -10.38 -3.86 -8.74
CA LEU A 239 -9.53 -2.68 -8.65
C LEU A 239 -8.58 -2.82 -7.46
N TYR A 240 -7.28 -2.81 -7.74
CA TYR A 240 -6.23 -3.09 -6.76
C TYR A 240 -5.35 -1.87 -6.46
N LEU A 241 -5.22 -1.52 -5.18
CA LEU A 241 -4.43 -0.40 -4.68
C LEU A 241 -3.23 -0.91 -3.87
N ASP A 242 -2.04 -0.40 -4.16
CA ASP A 242 -0.78 -0.74 -3.47
C ASP A 242 0.21 0.43 -3.65
N ASP A 243 1.16 0.60 -2.72
CA ASP A 243 2.24 1.59 -2.82
C ASP A 243 3.50 1.02 -3.50
N ILE A 244 3.57 -0.30 -3.71
CA ILE A 244 4.73 -0.97 -4.31
C ILE A 244 4.43 -1.40 -5.76
N GLY A 245 5.20 -0.86 -6.69
CA GLY A 245 5.02 -1.11 -8.13
C GLY A 245 5.19 -2.56 -8.58
N GLU A 246 6.05 -3.34 -7.91
CA GLU A 246 6.22 -4.77 -8.19
C GLU A 246 4.95 -5.56 -7.88
N ASN A 247 4.27 -5.23 -6.78
CA ASN A 247 2.99 -5.83 -6.41
C ASN A 247 1.90 -5.47 -7.42
N LEU A 248 1.80 -4.20 -7.82
CA LEU A 248 0.85 -3.78 -8.85
C LEU A 248 1.10 -4.44 -10.20
N LYS A 249 2.37 -4.63 -10.58
CA LYS A 249 2.74 -5.34 -11.82
C LYS A 249 2.22 -6.77 -11.80
N ALA A 250 2.38 -7.48 -10.68
CA ALA A 250 1.82 -8.83 -10.52
C ALA A 250 0.28 -8.83 -10.51
N GLY A 251 -0.35 -7.84 -9.87
CA GLY A 251 -1.80 -7.65 -9.93
C GLY A 251 -2.33 -7.42 -11.36
N LYS A 252 -1.64 -6.61 -12.17
CA LYS A 252 -1.94 -6.45 -13.60
C LYS A 252 -1.80 -7.76 -14.37
N GLN A 253 -0.75 -8.55 -14.08
CA GLN A 253 -0.58 -9.88 -14.68
C GLN A 253 -1.68 -10.86 -14.28
N ALA A 254 -2.26 -10.70 -13.08
CA ALA A 254 -3.44 -11.44 -12.64
C ALA A 254 -4.74 -10.95 -13.31
N GLY A 255 -4.71 -9.84 -14.05
CA GLY A 255 -5.84 -9.29 -14.78
C GLY A 255 -6.57 -8.14 -14.08
N PHE A 256 -6.01 -7.59 -13.01
CA PHE A 256 -6.67 -6.53 -12.22
C PHE A 256 -6.44 -5.15 -12.83
N SER A 257 -7.41 -4.25 -12.65
CA SER A 257 -7.15 -2.80 -12.74
C SER A 257 -6.37 -2.36 -11.51
N THR A 258 -5.49 -1.36 -11.64
CA THR A 258 -4.62 -0.97 -10.53
C THR A 258 -4.50 0.54 -10.37
N ILE A 259 -4.41 1.01 -9.12
CA ILE A 259 -4.07 2.40 -8.78
C ILE A 259 -2.79 2.37 -7.92
N MET A 260 -1.83 3.23 -8.27
CA MET A 260 -0.61 3.42 -7.49
C MET A 260 -0.82 4.43 -6.39
N VAL A 261 -0.60 4.03 -5.13
CA VAL A 261 -0.62 4.96 -4.00
C VAL A 261 0.77 5.53 -3.80
N LYS A 262 0.98 6.77 -4.24
CA LYS A 262 2.28 7.44 -4.10
C LYS A 262 2.46 7.95 -2.66
N PRO A 263 3.64 7.75 -2.04
CA PRO A 263 3.94 8.31 -0.73
C PRO A 263 3.67 9.82 -0.66
N GLY A 264 2.95 10.25 0.38
CA GLY A 264 2.57 11.65 0.59
C GLY A 264 1.50 12.20 -0.38
N LYS A 265 0.97 11.37 -1.27
CA LYS A 265 -0.02 11.76 -2.29
C LYS A 265 -1.18 10.77 -2.39
N SER A 266 -1.59 10.17 -1.28
CA SER A 266 -2.73 9.25 -1.21
C SER A 266 -4.04 9.87 -1.71
N TRP A 267 -4.17 11.20 -1.68
CA TRP A 267 -5.28 11.94 -2.28
C TRP A 267 -5.42 11.71 -3.80
N GLU A 268 -4.31 11.60 -4.55
CA GLU A 268 -4.37 11.31 -6.01
C GLU A 268 -5.04 9.94 -6.24
N ALA A 269 -4.67 8.95 -5.43
CA ALA A 269 -5.25 7.61 -5.49
C ALA A 269 -6.73 7.59 -5.06
N VAL A 270 -7.12 8.43 -4.09
CA VAL A 270 -8.53 8.59 -3.71
C VAL A 270 -9.34 9.21 -4.86
N GLU A 271 -8.80 10.18 -5.59
CA GLU A 271 -9.49 10.75 -6.77
C GLU A 271 -9.68 9.72 -7.89
N GLU A 272 -8.66 8.91 -8.19
CA GLU A 272 -8.78 7.79 -9.13
C GLU A 272 -9.83 6.77 -8.67
N LEU A 273 -9.89 6.51 -7.36
CA LEU A 273 -10.88 5.61 -6.75
C LEU A 273 -12.31 6.21 -6.80
N GLU A 274 -12.48 7.52 -6.61
CA GLU A 274 -13.76 8.22 -6.78
C GLU A 274 -14.27 8.05 -8.22
N LEU A 275 -13.40 8.24 -9.21
CA LEU A 275 -13.73 8.05 -10.63
C LEU A 275 -14.14 6.61 -10.93
N ALA A 276 -13.37 5.62 -10.46
CA ALA A 276 -13.64 4.21 -10.73
C ALA A 276 -14.91 3.69 -10.04
N THR A 277 -15.25 4.23 -8.87
CA THR A 277 -16.41 3.78 -8.07
C THR A 277 -17.67 4.58 -8.35
N GLY A 278 -17.52 5.84 -8.79
CA GLY A 278 -18.60 6.83 -8.87
C GLY A 278 -19.06 7.34 -7.50
N LEU A 279 -18.28 7.14 -6.45
CA LEU A 279 -18.57 7.62 -5.09
C LEU A 279 -17.76 8.88 -4.77
N LYS A 280 -18.27 9.68 -3.83
CA LYS A 280 -17.48 10.72 -3.15
C LYS A 280 -16.81 10.08 -1.93
N LEU A 281 -15.49 10.08 -1.90
CA LEU A 281 -14.67 9.32 -0.95
C LEU A 281 -13.72 10.19 -0.13
N ALA A 282 -13.34 11.37 -0.62
CA ALA A 282 -12.45 12.29 0.10
C ALA A 282 -13.02 12.86 1.42
N GLY A 283 -14.25 12.47 1.79
CA GLY A 283 -14.93 12.95 3.00
C GLY A 283 -15.04 14.48 3.05
N ASN A 284 -14.58 15.04 4.16
CA ASN A 284 -14.53 16.48 4.43
C ASN A 284 -13.11 17.06 4.27
N HIS A 285 -12.15 16.29 3.75
CA HIS A 285 -10.82 16.84 3.54
C HIS A 285 -10.91 18.00 2.54
N PRO A 286 -10.30 19.16 2.85
CA PRO A 286 -10.26 20.24 1.88
C PRO A 286 -9.49 19.70 0.67
N LYS A 287 -10.20 19.47 -0.43
CA LYS A 287 -9.54 19.39 -1.73
C LYS A 287 -8.88 20.74 -1.88
N ASP A 288 -7.56 20.78 -1.78
CA ASP A 288 -6.82 22.01 -1.88
C ASP A 288 -6.97 22.51 -3.32
N THR A 289 -8.04 23.26 -3.58
CA THR A 289 -8.25 23.97 -4.84
C THR A 289 -7.30 25.17 -4.92
N SER A 290 -6.48 25.41 -3.89
CA SER A 290 -5.63 26.59 -3.72
C SER A 290 -4.12 26.33 -3.79
N SER A 291 -3.62 25.10 -3.96
CA SER A 291 -2.17 24.87 -4.09
C SER A 291 -1.56 25.36 -5.43
N SER A 292 -2.31 26.10 -6.25
CA SER A 292 -1.80 26.80 -7.45
C SER A 292 -1.87 28.33 -7.35
N GLN A 293 -2.46 28.90 -6.29
CA GLN A 293 -2.61 30.35 -6.13
C GLN A 293 -2.06 30.75 -4.77
N ASP A 294 -0.77 31.08 -4.73
CA ASP A 294 -0.15 32.11 -3.88
C ASP A 294 1.31 31.79 -3.52
N LYS A 295 2.22 32.06 -4.46
CA LYS A 295 3.58 32.60 -4.17
C LYS A 295 4.10 33.41 -5.36
N ILE A 296 3.44 34.51 -5.72
CA ILE A 296 4.11 35.63 -6.38
C ILE A 296 3.67 36.93 -5.69
N GLY A 297 4.09 37.07 -4.44
CA GLY A 297 4.21 38.36 -3.78
C GLY A 297 5.59 38.91 -4.07
N SER A 298 5.67 39.80 -5.06
CA SER A 298 6.82 40.68 -5.31
C SER A 298 7.25 41.39 -4.02
N SER A 299 8.52 41.31 -3.65
CA SER A 299 9.23 42.47 -3.10
C SER A 299 10.61 42.56 -3.74
N LYS A 300 10.73 43.54 -4.63
CA LYS A 300 11.99 44.08 -5.15
C LYS A 300 12.85 44.58 -4.00
N LEU A 301 14.12 44.16 -3.96
CA LEU A 301 15.34 44.97 -4.08
C LEU A 301 16.55 44.04 -4.06
#